data_AF-A0A2P2L3Y8-F1
#
_entry.id   AF-A0A2P2L3Y8-F1
#
_cell.length_a   1.000
_cell.length_b   1.000
_cell.length_c   1.000
_cell.angle_alpha   90.00
_cell.angle_beta   90.00
_cell.angle_gamma   90.00
#
_symmetry.space_group_name_H-M   'P 1'
#
loop_
_entity.id
_entity.type
_entity.pdbx_description
1 polymer ?
#
loop_
_entity_poly.entity_id
_entity_poly.type
_entity_poly.pdbx_seq_one_letter_code
_entity_poly.pdbx_strand_id
1 'polypeptide(L)' 'MLDAIKVFSSSAQNGLFINSCFAHCQSEIQDIWFAGDSPLIGHKRIAESVGDWYFDRENVKAIDCRYPCDNTCHNLVDK' A
#
# COMPACT_ATOMS: atom_id res chain seq x y z
N MET A 1 -7.43 13.41 -1.47
CA MET A 1 -7.31 12.14 -0.73
C MET A 1 -6.32 12.28 0.42
N LEU A 2 -5.02 12.52 0.16
CA LEU A 2 -4.01 12.58 1.22
C LEU A 2 -4.29 13.65 2.31
N ASP A 3 -4.80 14.82 1.94
CA ASP A 3 -5.15 15.85 2.92
C ASP A 3 -6.21 15.38 3.94
N ALA A 4 -7.14 14.52 3.52
CA ALA A 4 -8.21 14.01 4.38
C ALA A 4 -7.69 13.07 5.48
N ILE A 5 -6.52 12.47 5.29
CA ILE A 5 -5.90 11.54 6.25
C ILE A 5 -4.71 12.17 7.00
N LYS A 6 -4.46 13.48 6.85
CA LYS A 6 -3.29 14.16 7.44
C LYS A 6 -3.20 13.99 8.96
N VAL A 7 -4.33 14.10 9.66
CA VAL A 7 -4.42 13.91 11.12
C VAL A 7 -4.19 12.44 11.50
N PHE A 8 -4.68 11.49 10.70
CA PHE A 8 -4.39 10.07 10.92
C PHE A 8 -2.91 9.81 10.72
N SER A 9 -2.31 10.34 9.65
CA SER A 9 -0.90 10.13 9.30
C SER A 9 0.09 10.66 10.35
N SER A 10 -0.30 11.61 11.21
CA SER A 10 0.61 12.15 12.23
C SER A 10 0.82 11.22 13.43
N SER A 11 0.02 10.16 13.57
CA SER A 11 0.22 9.18 14.64
C SER A 11 1.39 8.24 14.32
N ALA A 12 2.25 8.00 15.30
CA ALA A 12 3.30 7.00 15.22
C ALA A 12 2.79 5.55 15.43
N GLN A 13 1.56 5.39 15.91
CA GLN A 13 0.98 4.08 16.26
C GLN A 13 0.23 3.42 15.09
N ASN A 14 0.04 4.10 13.97
CA ASN A 14 -0.63 3.53 12.79
C ASN A 14 0.30 3.41 11.59
N GLY A 15 -0.11 2.62 10.61
CA GLY A 15 0.56 2.44 9.32
C GLY A 15 -0.25 3.03 8.17
N LEU A 16 0.43 3.42 7.11
CA LEU A 16 -0.16 3.80 5.83
C LEU A 16 0.60 3.12 4.69
N PHE A 17 -0.14 2.44 3.83
CA PHE A 17 0.32 1.97 2.52
C PHE A 17 -0.68 2.47 1.48
N ILE A 18 -0.28 3.45 0.67
CA ILE A 18 -1.13 4.11 -0.33
C ILE A 18 -0.35 4.14 -1.64
N ASN A 19 -0.62 3.16 -2.51
CA ASN A 19 0.01 3.09 -3.82
C ASN A 19 -0.84 3.77 -4.90
N SER A 20 -0.19 4.09 -6.01
CA SER A 20 -0.82 4.69 -7.17
C SER A 20 -1.57 3.65 -8.04
N CYS A 21 -2.46 2.84 -7.44
CA CYS A 21 -3.24 1.83 -8.16
C CYS A 21 -4.73 2.15 -8.21
N PHE A 22 -5.36 1.84 -9.34
CA PHE A 22 -6.82 1.77 -9.44
C PHE A 22 -7.27 0.35 -9.13
N ALA A 23 -7.49 0.05 -7.85
CA ALA A 23 -7.81 -1.29 -7.36
C ALA A 23 -8.71 -1.24 -6.10
N HIS A 24 -9.39 -2.35 -5.80
CA HIS A 24 -10.17 -2.56 -4.58
C HIS A 24 -9.81 -3.92 -3.95
N CYS A 25 -10.17 -4.15 -2.68
CA CYS A 25 -9.95 -5.43 -1.97
C CYS A 25 -8.50 -5.96 -2.01
N GLN A 26 -7.49 -5.09 -2.04
CA GLN A 26 -6.08 -5.48 -2.22
C GLN A 26 -5.56 -6.44 -1.13
N SER A 27 -6.12 -6.38 0.09
CA SER A 27 -5.76 -7.28 1.19
C SER A 27 -6.37 -8.68 1.09
N GLU A 28 -7.42 -8.85 0.28
CA GLU A 28 -8.14 -10.12 0.14
C GLU A 28 -7.62 -10.97 -1.03
N ILE A 29 -6.79 -10.37 -1.89
CA ILE A 29 -6.31 -10.99 -3.13
C ILE A 29 -4.82 -11.28 -2.98
N GLN A 30 -4.46 -12.56 -2.86
CA GLN A 30 -3.08 -12.98 -2.62
C GLN A 30 -2.09 -12.48 -3.69
N ASP A 31 -2.54 -12.41 -4.95
CA ASP A 31 -1.76 -11.90 -6.08
C ASP A 31 -1.39 -10.41 -5.94
N ILE A 32 -2.18 -9.64 -5.18
CA ILE A 32 -1.92 -8.24 -4.88
C ILE A 32 -1.27 -8.08 -3.50
N TRP A 33 -1.61 -8.96 -2.56
CA TRP A 33 -1.16 -8.85 -1.18
C TRP A 33 0.32 -9.21 -1.01
N PHE A 34 0.76 -10.35 -1.58
CA PHE A 34 2.09 -10.90 -1.31
C PHE A 34 2.70 -11.77 -2.42
N ALA A 35 2.13 -11.83 -3.63
CA ALA A 35 2.73 -12.59 -4.74
C ALA A 35 4.03 -11.97 -5.28
N GLY A 36 4.73 -12.74 -6.12
CA GLY A 36 6.02 -12.39 -6.72
C GLY A 36 6.09 -11.00 -7.36
N ASP A 37 5.03 -10.70 -8.11
CA ASP A 37 4.79 -9.52 -8.93
C ASP A 37 3.75 -8.56 -8.32
N SER A 38 3.40 -8.75 -7.05
CA SER A 38 2.43 -7.87 -6.37
C SER A 38 2.90 -6.41 -6.35
N PRO A 39 1.99 -5.43 -6.23
CA PRO A 39 2.36 -4.03 -6.18
C PRO A 39 3.38 -3.67 -5.09
N LEU A 40 4.26 -2.72 -5.38
CA LEU A 40 5.39 -2.34 -4.53
C LEU A 40 5.45 -0.83 -4.31
N ILE A 41 5.73 -0.43 -3.07
CA ILE A 41 6.25 0.92 -2.78
C ILE A 41 7.62 0.75 -2.16
N GLY A 42 8.65 1.40 -2.70
CA GLY A 42 10.00 1.33 -2.16
C GLY A 42 10.54 -0.10 -2.05
N HIS A 43 10.22 -0.96 -3.04
CA HIS A 43 10.56 -2.38 -3.07
C HIS A 43 9.93 -3.26 -1.97
N LYS A 44 8.90 -2.77 -1.26
CA LYS A 44 8.12 -3.57 -0.31
C LYS A 44 6.71 -3.83 -0.80
N ARG A 45 6.27 -5.07 -0.62
CA ARG A 45 4.88 -5.51 -0.88
C ARG A 45 3.94 -4.97 0.21
N ILE A 46 2.64 -5.08 -0.04
CA ILE A 46 1.62 -4.69 0.94
C ILE A 46 1.78 -5.52 2.22
N ALA A 47 1.86 -6.85 2.10
CA ALA A 47 2.00 -7.74 3.25
C ALA A 47 3.28 -7.50 4.06
N GLU A 48 4.39 -7.17 3.40
CA GLU A 48 5.66 -6.86 4.08
C GLU A 48 5.52 -5.56 4.87
N SER A 49 4.97 -4.52 4.24
CA SER A 49 4.72 -3.23 4.86
C SER A 49 3.77 -3.33 6.06
N VAL A 50 2.68 -4.09 5.91
CA VAL A 50 1.74 -4.33 7.02
C VAL A 50 2.39 -5.17 8.12
N GLY A 51 3.19 -6.18 7.77
CA GLY A 51 3.93 -6.98 8.74
C GLY A 51 4.95 -6.15 9.51
N ASP A 52 5.70 -5.29 8.84
CA ASP A 52 6.68 -4.42 9.48
C ASP A 52 6.04 -3.43 10.46
N TRP A 53 4.86 -2.89 10.11
CA TRP A 53 4.07 -2.10 11.04
C TRP A 53 3.52 -2.95 12.21
N TYR A 54 2.90 -4.10 11.93
CA TYR A 54 2.22 -4.93 12.94
C TYR A 54 3.17 -5.48 14.00
N PHE A 55 4.40 -5.83 13.61
CA PHE A 55 5.43 -6.37 14.52
C PHE A 55 6.39 -5.29 15.04
N ASP A 56 6.03 -4.01 14.94
CA ASP A 56 6.84 -2.86 15.41
C ASP A 56 8.28 -2.85 14.84
N ARG A 57 8.47 -3.33 13.61
CA ARG A 57 9.79 -3.32 12.94
C ARG A 57 10.08 -1.99 12.27
N GLU A 58 9.05 -1.30 11.77
CA GLU A 58 9.18 -0.01 11.10
C GLU A 58 7.92 0.85 11.26
N ASN A 59 8.09 2.18 11.32
CA ASN A 59 6.98 3.12 11.16
C ASN A 59 6.66 3.29 9.68
N VAL A 60 5.63 2.59 9.21
CA VAL A 60 5.29 2.53 7.80
C VAL A 60 4.36 3.68 7.41
N LYS A 61 4.91 4.65 6.67
CA LYS A 61 4.17 5.72 5.96
C LYS A 61 4.46 5.68 4.46
N ALA A 62 4.25 4.52 3.85
CA ALA A 62 4.48 4.29 2.43
C ALA A 62 3.36 4.95 1.61
N ILE A 63 3.63 6.13 1.07
CA ILE A 63 2.73 6.87 0.20
C ILE A 63 3.44 7.11 -1.11
N ASP A 64 2.84 6.65 -2.18
CA ASP A 64 3.39 6.70 -3.52
C ASP A 64 3.12 8.05 -4.21
N CYS A 65 3.57 8.18 -5.47
CA CYS A 65 3.31 9.34 -6.30
C CYS A 65 1.83 9.49 -6.70
N ARG A 66 1.51 10.66 -7.28
CA ARG A 66 0.16 10.94 -7.76
C ARG A 66 -0.19 9.99 -8.91
N TYR A 67 -1.36 9.38 -8.81
CA TYR A 67 -1.90 8.51 -9.86
C TYR A 67 -1.93 9.15 -11.26
N PRO A 68 -1.63 8.39 -12.34
CA PRO A 68 -1.14 6.99 -12.40
C PRO A 68 0.39 6.91 -12.61
N CYS A 69 1.15 6.44 -11.61
CA CYS A 69 2.61 6.28 -11.74
C CYS A 69 3.13 4.89 -11.39
N ASP A 70 2.40 4.11 -10.57
CA ASP A 70 2.83 2.78 -10.17
C ASP A 70 2.60 1.77 -11.31
N ASN A 71 3.70 1.28 -11.88
CA ASN A 71 3.69 0.31 -12.97
C ASN A 71 3.65 -1.14 -12.47
N THR A 72 3.59 -1.36 -11.15
CA THR A 72 3.47 -2.68 -10.52
C THR A 72 2.02 -3.04 -10.18
N CYS A 73 1.07 -2.14 -10.45
CA CYS A 73 -0.34 -2.35 -10.20
C CYS A 73 -0.95 -3.46 -11.06
N HIS A 74 -1.72 -4.34 -10.42
CA HIS A 74 -2.69 -5.19 -11.12
C HIS A 74 -4.01 -4.42 -11.26
N ASN A 75 -4.32 -3.94 -12.46
CA ASN A 75 -5.58 -3.25 -12.75
C ASN A 75 -6.71 -4.29 -12.90
N LEU A 76 -7.35 -4.64 -11.78
CA LEU A 76 -8.56 -5.45 -11.77
C LEU A 76 -9.77 -4.56 -12.12
N VAL A 77 -9.84 -4.14 -13.38
CA VAL A 77 -11.08 -3.57 -13.94
C VAL A 77 -11.92 -4.77 -14.36
N ASP A 78 -12.97 -5.06 -13.61
CA ASP A 78 -13.85 -6.21 -13.84
C ASP A 78 -14.25 -6.34 -15.33
N LYS A 79 -14.24 -7.59 -15.84
CA LYS A 79 -14.96 -7.97 -17.06
C LYS A 79 -16.41 -8.27 -16.73
#